data_AF-A0A814EU76-F1
#
_entry.id   AF-A0A814EU76-F1
#
_cell.length_a   1.000
_cell.length_b   1.000
_cell.length_c   1.000
_cell.angle_alpha   90.00
_cell.angle_beta   90.00
_cell.angle_gamma   90.00
#
_symmetry.space_group_name_H-M   'P 1'
#
loop_
_entity.id
_entity.type
_entity.pdbx_description
1 polymer ?
#
loop_
_entity_poly.entity_id
_entity_poly.type
_entity_poly.pdbx_seq_one_letter_code
_entity_poly.pdbx_strand_id
1 'polypeptide(L)'
;MSKSGPWVNEKLSNIAQLLWDVDDNRLTRNLHYKINLQRKIKGNLNKDSDGDGISDLEEMFSSMTISPLFEYLDVKTIMSRPTYRSKD
;
A
#
# COMPACT_ATOMS: atom_id res chain seq x y z
N MET A 1 -10.30 37.46 5.33
CA MET A 1 -9.95 36.44 6.34
C MET A 1 -10.23 35.05 5.77
N SER A 2 -9.35 34.10 6.07
CA SER A 2 -9.40 32.64 5.84
C SER A 2 -9.34 32.12 4.39
N LYS A 3 -8.16 31.62 4.00
CA LYS A 3 -8.01 30.64 2.91
C LYS A 3 -8.58 29.32 3.40
N SER A 4 -9.69 28.88 2.84
CA SER A 4 -10.29 27.58 3.13
C SER A 4 -9.36 26.45 2.67
N GLY A 5 -8.89 25.63 3.62
CA GLY A 5 -8.15 24.40 3.33
C GLY A 5 -9.00 23.38 2.56
N PRO A 6 -8.41 22.28 2.04
CA PRO A 6 -9.18 21.26 1.34
C PRO A 6 -10.20 20.65 2.30
N TRP A 7 -11.48 20.87 2.02
CA TRP A 7 -12.58 20.30 2.80
C TRP A 7 -12.72 18.82 2.47
N VAL A 8 -12.90 17.99 3.49
CA VAL A 8 -13.28 16.58 3.32
C VAL A 8 -14.65 16.53 2.67
N ASN A 9 -14.80 15.71 1.63
CA ASN A 9 -16.09 15.49 0.99
C ASN A 9 -16.90 14.46 1.80
N GLU A 10 -17.79 14.94 2.66
CA GLU A 10 -18.62 14.09 3.54
C GLU A 10 -19.44 13.05 2.78
N LYS A 11 -19.99 13.42 1.61
CA LYS A 11 -20.78 12.47 0.80
C LYS A 11 -19.92 11.31 0.30
N LEU A 12 -18.72 11.61 -0.20
CA LEU A 12 -17.79 10.57 -0.65
C LEU A 12 -17.26 9.75 0.52
N SER A 13 -16.98 10.36 1.67
CA SER A 13 -16.59 9.64 2.88
C SER A 13 -17.65 8.63 3.32
N ASN A 14 -18.92 9.02 3.31
CA ASN A 14 -20.02 8.12 3.67
C ASN A 14 -20.18 6.97 2.67
N ILE A 15 -20.11 7.25 1.37
CA ILE A 15 -20.17 6.22 0.33
C ILE A 15 -18.98 5.26 0.47
N ALA A 16 -17.76 5.78 0.70
CA ALA A 16 -16.57 4.97 0.90
C ALA A 16 -16.69 4.07 2.14
N GLN A 17 -17.26 4.57 3.23
CA GLN A 17 -17.52 3.77 4.43
C GLN A 17 -18.55 2.67 4.16
N LEU A 18 -19.65 2.96 3.45
CA LEU A 18 -20.63 1.94 3.09
C LEU A 18 -20.01 0.84 2.20
N LEU A 19 -19.23 1.23 1.19
CA LEU A 19 -18.51 0.27 0.33
C LEU A 19 -17.47 -0.53 1.13
N TRP A 20 -16.80 0.12 2.08
CA TRP A 20 -15.91 -0.55 3.01
C TRP A 20 -16.68 -1.57 3.85
N ASP A 21 -17.85 -1.26 4.38
CA ASP A 21 -18.60 -2.16 5.26
C ASP A 21 -19.18 -3.37 4.52
N VAL A 22 -19.56 -3.21 3.25
CA VAL A 22 -20.14 -4.30 2.43
C VAL A 22 -19.12 -5.10 1.62
N ASP A 23 -17.82 -4.78 1.72
CA ASP A 23 -16.76 -5.54 1.02
C ASP A 23 -16.43 -6.84 1.78
N ASP A 24 -17.25 -7.85 1.53
CA ASP A 24 -17.09 -9.23 2.02
C ASP A 24 -15.88 -9.94 1.38
N ASN A 25 -15.39 -9.44 0.25
CA ASN A 25 -14.26 -10.04 -0.46
C ASN A 25 -12.91 -9.54 0.04
N ARG A 26 -12.88 -8.47 0.84
CA ARG A 26 -11.64 -7.94 1.41
C ARG A 26 -10.83 -9.01 2.14
N LEU A 27 -9.52 -8.98 1.89
CA LEU A 27 -8.56 -9.82 2.60
C LEU A 27 -8.29 -9.25 3.99
N THR A 28 -8.49 -10.07 5.02
CA THR A 28 -8.11 -9.78 6.41
C THR A 28 -6.62 -10.01 6.66
N ARG A 29 -5.95 -9.01 7.26
CA ARG A 29 -4.56 -9.10 7.74
C ARG A 29 -4.43 -10.17 8.82
N ASN A 30 -3.30 -10.88 8.85
CA ASN A 30 -3.01 -12.02 9.73
C ASN A 30 -3.93 -13.23 9.56
N LEU A 31 -4.84 -13.19 8.58
CA LEU A 31 -5.58 -14.35 8.10
C LEU A 31 -5.14 -14.70 6.68
N HIS A 32 -5.34 -13.80 5.73
CA HIS A 32 -5.04 -14.03 4.30
C HIS A 32 -3.66 -13.50 3.89
N TYR A 33 -3.13 -12.51 4.59
CA TYR A 33 -1.80 -11.95 4.31
C TYR A 33 -1.17 -11.35 5.56
N LYS A 34 0.16 -11.22 5.55
CA LYS A 34 0.91 -10.42 6.53
C LYS A 34 1.93 -9.56 5.82
N ILE A 35 1.99 -8.29 6.23
CA ILE A 35 2.91 -7.29 5.68
C ILE A 35 3.97 -6.95 6.72
N ASN A 36 5.23 -6.93 6.28
CA ASN A 36 6.37 -6.34 6.96
C ASN A 36 6.61 -4.94 6.36
N LEU A 37 6.25 -3.89 7.11
CA LEU A 37 6.48 -2.50 6.67
C LEU A 37 7.98 -2.11 6.65
N GLN A 38 8.87 -3.02 7.05
CA GLN A 38 10.31 -2.84 7.08
C GLN A 38 10.72 -1.64 7.94
N ARG A 39 11.14 -0.54 7.31
CA ARG A 39 11.61 0.68 7.97
C ARG A 39 10.83 1.90 7.51
N LYS A 40 10.76 2.91 8.38
CA LYS A 40 10.31 4.25 7.99
C LYS A 40 11.27 4.80 6.93
N ILE A 41 10.72 5.19 5.78
CA ILE A 41 11.46 5.99 4.80
C ILE A 41 11.68 7.37 5.43
N LYS A 42 12.94 7.71 5.70
CA LYS A 42 13.36 9.02 6.24
C LYS A 42 14.12 9.74 5.13
N GLY A 43 13.71 10.97 4.81
CA GLY A 43 14.44 11.87 3.91
C GLY A 43 13.54 12.53 2.87
N ASN A 44 13.98 13.70 2.38
CA ASN A 44 13.60 14.13 1.05
C ASN A 44 14.26 13.13 0.09
N LEU A 45 13.46 12.35 -0.61
CA LEU A 45 13.93 11.56 -1.74
C LEU A 45 14.29 12.57 -2.83
N ASN A 46 15.54 13.03 -2.83
CA ASN A 46 16.02 13.84 -3.93
C ASN A 46 16.26 12.90 -5.12
N LYS A 47 16.45 13.51 -6.30
CA LYS A 47 16.64 12.74 -7.52
C LYS A 47 17.91 11.86 -7.46
N ASP A 48 18.94 12.33 -6.77
CA ASP A 48 20.30 11.76 -6.63
C ASP A 48 21.09 12.73 -5.72
N SER A 49 21.32 12.36 -4.45
CA SER A 49 21.90 13.26 -3.44
C SER A 49 23.43 13.32 -3.47
N ASP A 50 24.11 12.28 -3.95
CA ASP A 50 25.58 12.22 -4.00
C ASP A 50 26.16 12.31 -5.41
N GLY A 51 25.31 12.33 -6.44
CA GLY A 51 25.66 12.56 -7.84
C GLY A 51 26.19 11.33 -8.56
N ASP A 52 25.96 10.13 -8.03
CA ASP A 52 26.48 8.88 -8.56
C ASP A 52 25.65 8.31 -9.74
N GLY A 53 24.52 8.95 -10.05
CA GLY A 53 23.62 8.58 -11.13
C GLY A 53 22.56 7.53 -10.73
N ILE A 54 22.50 7.15 -9.46
CA ILE A 54 21.46 6.31 -8.86
C ILE A 54 20.56 7.21 -8.02
N SER A 55 19.24 7.03 -8.08
CA SER A 55 18.37 7.83 -7.22
C SER A 55 18.44 7.41 -5.76
N ASP A 56 18.30 8.37 -4.83
CA ASP A 56 18.25 8.10 -3.38
C ASP A 56 17.28 6.96 -3.03
N LEU A 57 16.16 6.88 -3.77
CA LEU A 57 15.17 5.84 -3.62
C LEU A 57 15.73 4.47 -4.02
N GLU A 58 16.39 4.37 -5.17
CA GLU A 58 17.00 3.14 -5.68
C GLU A 58 18.15 2.67 -4.79
N GLU A 59 18.99 3.57 -4.27
CA GLU A 59 20.04 3.23 -3.31
C GLU A 59 19.46 2.72 -1.98
N MET A 60 18.41 3.37 -1.49
CA MET A 60 17.68 2.93 -0.29
C MET A 60 17.03 1.55 -0.47
N PHE A 61 16.53 1.22 -1.66
CA PHE A 61 15.99 -0.11 -1.95
C PHE A 61 17.08 -1.16 -2.18
N SER A 62 18.20 -0.78 -2.80
CA SER A 62 19.34 -1.68 -3.03
C SER A 62 20.04 -2.10 -1.74
N SER A 63 20.09 -1.20 -0.75
CA SER A 63 20.57 -1.50 0.61
C SER A 63 19.56 -2.30 1.45
N MET A 64 18.32 -2.44 1.00
CA MET A 64 17.22 -3.11 1.72
C MET A 64 17.32 -4.62 1.56
N THR A 65 18.29 -5.23 2.23
CA THR A 65 18.49 -6.67 2.20
C THR A 65 17.52 -7.41 3.14
N ILE A 66 16.72 -8.33 2.55
CA ILE A 66 16.28 -9.65 3.07
C ILE A 66 14.83 -9.80 3.61
N SER A 67 13.88 -8.88 3.41
CA SER A 67 12.46 -9.24 3.65
C SER A 67 11.49 -8.62 2.66
N PRO A 68 10.73 -9.43 1.89
CA PRO A 68 9.68 -8.91 1.03
C PRO A 68 8.60 -8.20 1.86
N LEU A 69 7.87 -7.29 1.21
CA LEU A 69 6.76 -6.57 1.85
C LEU A 69 5.71 -7.53 2.39
N PHE A 70 5.38 -8.59 1.65
CA PHE A 70 4.52 -9.67 2.14
C PHE A 70 5.36 -10.74 2.82
N GLU A 71 5.19 -10.89 4.14
CA GLU A 71 5.76 -12.03 4.87
C GLU A 71 5.06 -13.34 4.47
N TYR A 72 3.76 -13.27 4.23
CA TYR A 72 3.01 -14.33 3.57
C TYR A 72 1.79 -13.77 2.85
N LEU A 73 1.35 -14.52 1.84
CA LEU A 73 0.15 -14.28 1.07
C LEU A 73 -0.50 -15.62 0.77
N ASP A 74 -1.74 -15.84 1.22
CA ASP A 74 -2.49 -17.07 0.94
C ASP A 74 -3.09 -17.02 -0.47
N VAL A 75 -2.21 -17.24 -1.45
CA VAL A 75 -2.57 -17.22 -2.88
C VAL A 75 -3.66 -18.24 -3.18
N LYS A 76 -3.68 -19.40 -2.49
CA LYS A 76 -4.69 -20.44 -2.74
C LYS A 76 -6.09 -19.96 -2.38
N THR A 77 -6.25 -19.37 -1.18
CA THR A 77 -7.54 -18.80 -0.78
C THR A 77 -7.94 -17.63 -1.66
N ILE A 78 -7.00 -16.75 -2.02
CA ILE A 78 -7.26 -15.60 -2.89
C ILE A 78 -7.75 -16.05 -4.27
N MET A 79 -7.04 -16.98 -4.92
CA MET A 79 -7.39 -17.46 -6.27
C MET A 79 -8.66 -18.32 -6.31
N SER A 80 -9.15 -18.78 -5.15
CA SER A 80 -10.47 -19.40 -5.04
C SER A 80 -11.64 -18.40 -5.03
N ARG A 81 -11.37 -17.11 -4.74
CA ARG A 81 -12.39 -16.07 -4.69
C ARG A 81 -12.70 -15.54 -6.10
N PRO A 82 -13.99 -15.47 -6.51
CA PRO A 82 -14.37 -14.99 -7.84
C PRO A 82 -13.92 -13.57 -8.18
N THR A 83 -13.72 -12.73 -7.17
CA THR A 83 -13.36 -11.31 -7.35
C THR A 83 -11.87 -11.05 -7.54
N TYR A 84 -11.01 -12.01 -7.19
CA TYR A 84 -9.55 -11.91 -7.40
C TYR A 84 -9.07 -12.75 -8.57
N ARG A 85 -9.89 -13.69 -9.04
CA ARG A 85 -9.66 -14.44 -10.27
C ARG A 85 -10.54 -13.86 -11.37
N SER A 86 -9.96 -13.10 -12.28
CA SER A 86 -10.64 -12.77 -13.54
C SER A 86 -10.90 -14.06 -14.32
N LYS A 87 -12.09 -14.18 -14.92
CA LYS A 87 -12.32 -15.19 -15.95
C LYS A 87 -11.59 -14.73 -17.20
N ASP A 88 -10.67 -15.58 -17.68
CA ASP A 88 -10.16 -15.48 -19.05
C ASP A 88 -11.29 -15.75 -20.06
#